data_AF-A0A9P7CBM9-F1
#
_entry.id   AF-A0A9P7CBM9-F1
#
_cell.length_a   1.000
_cell.length_b   1.000
_cell.length_c   1.000
_cell.angle_alpha   90.00
_cell.angle_beta   90.00
_cell.angle_gamma   90.00
#
_symmetry.space_group_name_H-M   'P 1'
#
loop_
_entity.id
_entity.type
_entity.pdbx_description
1 polymer ?
#
loop_
_entity_poly.entity_id
_entity_poly.type
_entity_poly.pdbx_seq_one_letter_code
_entity_poly.pdbx_strand_id
1 'polypeptide(L)'
;MAPGAVQPGAVRDRAWPAVPPPALDAIVNKIVKKTLPVLLTSAAVIVALLVLRQLWVYYMDEPWTRDAHVGADVVQMAPDVSGLVETVDVADNQAVKKGDLLFVVDRARYRIALEQAKASLAERQASVAQLRREIGRDRSLQDLVAAEDAEVRRAKLQAAQAALATAQAAVDLAELNLGRTEVRAPADGRVNARTLRVGDYVVAGKPVLALLDTGSASTSA
;
A
#
# COMPACT_ATOMS: atom_id res chain seq x y z
N MET A 1 87.13 33.19 -100.49
CA MET A 1 88.52 33.24 -100.00
C MET A 1 88.57 32.41 -98.73
N ALA A 2 89.09 31.19 -98.81
CA ALA A 2 89.47 30.35 -97.66
C ALA A 2 90.80 30.88 -97.07
N PRO A 3 91.50 30.24 -96.10
CA PRO A 3 91.20 29.05 -95.28
C PRO A 3 91.61 29.24 -93.78
N GLY A 4 91.50 28.19 -92.95
CA GLY A 4 92.19 28.15 -91.65
C GLY A 4 91.76 27.01 -90.72
N ALA A 5 92.21 25.79 -91.03
CA ALA A 5 92.05 24.59 -90.21
C ALA A 5 92.92 24.61 -88.94
N VAL A 6 92.43 24.06 -87.82
CA VAL A 6 93.23 23.32 -86.82
C VAL A 6 92.38 22.17 -86.24
N GLN A 7 93.03 21.02 -86.10
CA GLN A 7 92.54 19.67 -85.77
C GLN A 7 92.71 19.34 -84.25
N PRO A 8 92.35 18.12 -83.75
CA PRO A 8 91.52 17.93 -82.55
C PRO A 8 92.27 17.42 -81.31
N GLY A 9 91.60 17.39 -80.15
CA GLY A 9 92.15 16.85 -78.89
C GLY A 9 91.11 16.17 -77.98
N ALA A 10 91.22 14.85 -77.90
CA ALA A 10 91.01 13.93 -76.77
C ALA A 10 89.83 14.10 -75.77
N VAL A 11 89.04 13.02 -75.72
CA VAL A 11 88.01 12.62 -74.75
C VAL A 11 88.54 12.53 -73.32
N ARG A 12 87.77 13.01 -72.33
CA ARG A 12 87.74 12.46 -70.97
C ARG A 12 86.36 12.58 -70.33
N ASP A 13 85.81 11.42 -69.97
CA ASP A 13 84.63 11.25 -69.13
C ASP A 13 84.93 11.66 -67.67
N ARG A 14 84.08 12.51 -67.08
CA ARG A 14 83.30 12.26 -65.84
C ARG A 14 83.03 13.51 -64.98
N ALA A 15 81.81 13.47 -64.42
CA ALA A 15 81.26 14.13 -63.23
C ALA A 15 80.80 15.60 -63.38
N TRP A 16 79.48 15.74 -63.52
CA TRP A 16 78.76 16.99 -63.26
C TRP A 16 78.82 17.29 -61.74
N PRO A 17 79.15 18.51 -61.29
CA PRO A 17 78.97 18.87 -59.88
C PRO A 17 77.46 18.95 -59.58
N ALA A 18 77.02 18.19 -58.58
CA ALA A 18 75.65 18.21 -58.09
C ALA A 18 75.28 19.60 -57.56
N VAL A 19 74.14 20.14 -58.01
CA VAL A 19 73.52 21.33 -57.41
C VAL A 19 73.06 20.95 -56.01
N PRO A 20 73.43 21.69 -54.93
CA PRO A 20 72.93 21.39 -53.59
C PRO A 20 71.39 21.56 -53.56
N PRO A 21 70.63 20.66 -52.91
CA PRO A 21 69.18 20.83 -52.79
C PRO A 21 68.84 22.13 -52.04
N PRO A 22 67.73 22.81 -52.39
CA PRO A 22 67.33 24.05 -51.75
C PRO A 22 66.98 23.82 -50.27
N ALA A 23 67.59 24.60 -49.36
CA ALA A 23 67.49 24.51 -47.89
C ALA A 23 66.06 24.57 -47.27
N LEU A 24 65.02 24.63 -48.09
CA LEU A 24 63.62 24.60 -47.68
C LEU A 24 63.19 23.20 -47.19
N ASP A 25 63.77 22.12 -47.73
CA ASP A 25 63.51 20.75 -47.30
C ASP A 25 63.96 20.49 -45.86
N ALA A 26 65.10 21.04 -45.45
CA ALA A 26 65.64 20.94 -44.10
C ALA A 26 64.80 21.74 -43.08
N ILE A 27 64.32 22.93 -43.46
CA ILE A 27 63.45 23.76 -42.60
C ILE A 27 62.08 23.10 -42.44
N VAL A 28 61.50 22.62 -43.54
CA VAL A 28 60.22 21.90 -43.52
C VAL A 28 60.32 20.63 -42.67
N ASN A 29 61.37 19.82 -42.82
CA ASN A 29 61.54 18.60 -42.04
C ASN A 29 61.80 18.89 -40.54
N LYS A 30 62.46 20.01 -40.20
CA LYS A 30 62.67 20.44 -38.81
C LYS A 30 61.38 20.94 -38.15
N ILE A 31 60.55 21.67 -38.90
CA ILE A 31 59.23 22.11 -38.45
C ILE A 31 58.34 20.88 -38.27
N VAL A 32 58.23 20.01 -39.29
CA VAL A 32 57.42 18.79 -39.24
C VAL A 32 57.85 17.87 -38.09
N LYS A 33 59.15 17.59 -37.91
CA LYS A 33 59.62 16.74 -36.80
C LYS A 33 59.32 17.31 -35.41
N LYS A 34 59.22 18.64 -35.27
CA LYS A 34 58.96 19.30 -33.98
C LYS A 34 57.47 19.56 -33.74
N THR A 35 56.67 19.83 -34.77
CA THR A 35 55.23 20.12 -34.66
C THR A 35 54.37 18.86 -34.74
N LEU A 36 54.81 17.81 -35.45
CA LEU A 36 54.07 16.54 -35.56
C LEU A 36 53.81 15.87 -34.20
N PRO A 37 54.79 15.72 -33.28
CA PRO A 37 54.50 15.13 -31.97
C PRO A 37 53.60 16.01 -31.10
N VAL A 38 53.69 17.34 -31.22
CA VAL A 38 52.83 18.29 -30.47
C VAL A 38 51.39 18.27 -31.00
N LEU A 39 51.21 18.17 -32.32
CA LEU A 39 49.90 17.98 -32.93
C LEU A 39 49.30 16.63 -32.49
N LEU A 40 50.10 15.57 -32.44
CA LEU A 40 49.64 14.25 -32.03
C LEU A 40 49.19 14.22 -30.55
N THR A 41 49.95 14.84 -29.64
CA THR A 41 49.55 14.95 -28.22
C THR A 41 48.34 15.85 -28.04
N SER A 42 48.25 16.98 -28.76
CA SER A 42 47.07 17.85 -28.69
C SER A 42 45.79 17.15 -29.20
N ALA A 43 45.88 16.36 -30.27
CA ALA A 43 44.77 15.58 -30.79
C ALA A 43 44.33 14.51 -29.77
N ALA A 44 45.28 13.82 -29.12
CA ALA A 44 44.97 12.84 -28.09
C ALA A 44 44.27 13.49 -26.87
N VAL A 45 44.69 14.68 -26.44
CA VAL A 45 44.06 15.43 -25.35
C VAL A 45 42.64 15.87 -25.72
N ILE A 46 42.43 16.32 -26.96
CA ILE A 46 41.09 16.70 -27.45
C ILE A 46 40.17 15.48 -27.45
N VAL A 47 40.64 14.31 -27.93
CA VAL A 47 39.86 13.07 -27.90
C VAL A 47 39.54 12.67 -26.46
N ALA A 48 40.51 12.76 -25.54
CA ALA A 48 40.28 12.45 -24.12
C ALA A 48 39.24 13.38 -23.48
N LEU A 49 39.28 14.69 -23.77
CA LEU A 49 38.29 15.66 -23.30
C LEU A 49 36.89 15.39 -23.87
N LEU A 50 36.80 15.01 -25.15
CA LEU A 50 35.54 14.62 -25.78
C LEU A 50 34.96 13.36 -25.16
N VAL A 51 35.80 12.35 -24.87
CA VAL A 51 35.38 11.13 -24.17
C VAL A 51 34.93 11.45 -22.75
N LEU A 52 35.66 12.28 -22.00
CA LEU A 52 35.26 12.72 -20.66
C LEU A 52 33.91 13.44 -20.68
N ARG A 53 33.73 14.37 -21.64
CA ARG A 53 32.48 15.08 -21.83
C ARG A 53 31.35 14.12 -22.20
N GLN A 54 31.60 13.16 -23.10
CA GLN A 54 30.60 12.19 -23.52
C GLN A 54 30.19 11.28 -22.36
N LEU A 55 31.16 10.84 -21.54
CA LEU A 55 30.89 10.09 -20.31
C LEU A 55 30.07 10.91 -19.33
N TRP A 56 30.38 12.21 -19.17
CA TRP A 56 29.66 13.10 -18.29
C TRP A 56 28.21 13.28 -18.74
N VAL A 57 27.96 13.57 -20.02
CA VAL A 57 26.61 13.67 -20.60
C VAL A 57 25.85 12.35 -20.46
N TYR A 58 26.51 11.21 -20.74
CA TYR A 58 25.91 9.88 -20.58
C TYR A 58 25.52 9.57 -19.12
N TYR A 59 26.30 10.02 -18.14
CA TYR A 59 26.02 9.76 -16.72
C TYR A 59 25.10 10.79 -16.05
N MET A 60 25.05 12.04 -16.53
CA MET A 60 24.33 13.13 -15.84
C MET A 60 22.96 13.46 -16.43
N ASP A 61 22.64 13.05 -17.66
CA ASP A 61 21.35 13.37 -18.30
C ASP A 61 20.22 12.37 -18.00
N GLU A 62 20.44 11.41 -17.09
CA GLU A 62 19.40 10.50 -16.62
C GLU A 62 18.88 10.99 -15.24
N PRO A 63 17.77 11.76 -15.18
CA PRO A 63 17.19 12.20 -13.93
C PRO A 63 16.64 10.98 -13.18
N TRP A 64 17.44 10.40 -12.30
CA TRP A 64 17.02 9.39 -11.34
C TRP A 64 16.15 10.08 -10.27
N THR A 65 14.87 10.29 -10.53
CA THR A 65 13.93 10.60 -9.44
C THR A 65 13.65 9.31 -8.68
N ARG A 66 14.49 9.02 -7.67
CA ARG A 66 14.43 7.76 -6.91
C ARG A 66 13.33 7.70 -5.87
N ASP A 67 12.71 8.83 -5.54
CA ASP A 67 11.92 8.93 -4.33
C ASP A 67 10.50 9.47 -4.59
N ALA A 68 9.78 8.89 -5.55
CA ALA A 68 8.32 9.05 -5.58
C ALA A 68 7.70 8.21 -4.45
N HIS A 69 7.45 8.84 -3.30
CA HIS A 69 6.73 8.22 -2.19
C HIS A 69 5.23 8.39 -2.42
N VAL A 70 4.55 7.29 -2.72
CA VAL A 70 3.08 7.27 -2.77
C VAL A 70 2.59 6.94 -1.37
N GLY A 71 2.15 7.96 -0.64
CA GLY A 71 1.42 7.77 0.61
C GLY A 71 0.03 7.23 0.30
N ALA A 72 -0.34 6.12 0.91
CA ALA A 72 -1.71 5.60 0.88
C ALA A 72 -2.19 5.43 2.32
N ASP A 73 -3.42 5.88 2.60
CA ASP A 73 -4.04 5.64 3.89
C ASP A 73 -4.46 4.19 3.98
N VAL A 74 -3.86 3.46 4.93
CA VAL A 74 -4.16 2.06 5.19
C VAL A 74 -5.08 1.98 6.40
N VAL A 75 -6.34 1.63 6.16
CA VAL A 75 -7.30 1.33 7.22
C VAL A 75 -7.17 -0.15 7.59
N GLN A 76 -6.74 -0.41 8.82
CA GLN A 76 -6.67 -1.77 9.35
C GLN A 76 -8.05 -2.22 9.84
N MET A 77 -8.55 -3.30 9.27
CA MET A 77 -9.87 -3.86 9.54
C MET A 77 -9.76 -4.96 10.59
N ALA A 78 -10.37 -4.70 11.76
CA ALA A 78 -10.52 -5.67 12.84
C ALA A 78 -12.01 -6.04 12.98
N PRO A 79 -12.33 -7.31 13.30
CA PRO A 79 -13.70 -7.68 13.63
C PRO A 79 -14.08 -7.16 15.02
N ASP A 80 -15.35 -6.84 15.21
CA ASP A 80 -15.91 -6.46 16.52
C ASP A 80 -16.18 -7.69 17.41
N VAL A 81 -16.35 -8.87 16.79
CA VAL A 81 -16.65 -10.14 17.45
C VAL A 81 -15.62 -11.22 17.11
N SER A 82 -15.40 -12.15 18.04
CA SER A 82 -14.39 -13.22 17.86
C SER A 82 -15.06 -14.52 17.42
N GLY A 83 -14.43 -15.25 16.51
CA GLY A 83 -14.99 -16.51 16.03
C GLY A 83 -14.24 -17.07 14.83
N LEU A 84 -14.77 -18.16 14.28
CA LEU A 84 -14.25 -18.75 13.05
C LEU A 84 -14.78 -17.98 11.85
N VAL A 85 -13.92 -17.77 10.86
CA VAL A 85 -14.30 -17.20 9.57
C VAL A 85 -15.10 -18.23 8.79
N GLU A 86 -16.37 -17.93 8.52
CA GLU A 86 -17.30 -18.79 7.80
C GLU A 86 -17.15 -18.61 6.29
N THR A 87 -17.14 -17.36 5.83
CA THR A 87 -16.94 -16.99 4.43
C THR A 87 -16.02 -15.79 4.32
N VAL A 88 -15.27 -15.72 3.22
CA VAL A 88 -14.52 -14.54 2.79
C VAL A 88 -15.03 -14.20 1.40
N ASP A 89 -15.72 -13.06 1.29
CA ASP A 89 -16.44 -12.64 0.08
C ASP A 89 -15.63 -11.67 -0.78
N VAL A 90 -14.35 -11.47 -0.45
CA VAL A 90 -13.42 -10.59 -1.16
C VAL A 90 -12.12 -11.30 -1.52
N ALA A 91 -11.64 -11.01 -2.74
CA ALA A 91 -10.35 -11.47 -3.23
C ALA A 91 -9.24 -10.45 -2.92
N ASP A 92 -7.98 -10.91 -3.01
CA ASP A 92 -6.82 -10.03 -2.86
C ASP A 92 -6.80 -8.95 -3.94
N ASN A 93 -6.46 -7.72 -3.53
CA ASN A 93 -6.43 -6.53 -4.36
C ASN A 93 -7.78 -6.24 -5.05
N GLN A 94 -8.92 -6.67 -4.50
CA GLN A 94 -10.24 -6.36 -5.05
C GLN A 94 -10.67 -4.94 -4.66
N ALA A 95 -11.29 -4.22 -5.60
CA ALA A 95 -11.93 -2.94 -5.30
C ALA A 95 -13.27 -3.18 -4.60
N VAL A 96 -13.49 -2.50 -3.48
CA VAL A 96 -14.72 -2.56 -2.67
C VAL A 96 -15.25 -1.16 -2.43
N LYS A 97 -16.56 -1.07 -2.25
CA LYS A 97 -17.24 0.15 -1.84
C LYS A 97 -17.56 0.10 -0.36
N LYS A 98 -17.80 1.27 0.22
CA LYS A 98 -18.30 1.40 1.58
C LYS A 98 -19.56 0.56 1.77
N GLY A 99 -19.55 -0.30 2.78
CA GLY A 99 -20.64 -1.20 3.13
C GLY A 99 -20.55 -2.59 2.49
N ASP A 100 -19.63 -2.82 1.55
CA ASP A 100 -19.44 -4.15 0.96
C ASP A 100 -19.02 -5.16 2.02
N LEU A 101 -19.59 -6.38 1.91
CA LEU A 101 -19.29 -7.48 2.82
C LEU A 101 -17.88 -8.00 2.51
N LEU A 102 -17.04 -8.05 3.53
CA LEU A 102 -15.66 -8.54 3.42
C LEU A 102 -15.59 -10.01 3.82
N PHE A 103 -16.04 -10.31 5.03
CA PHE A 103 -16.05 -11.67 5.56
C PHE A 103 -17.08 -11.80 6.67
N VAL A 104 -17.40 -13.04 7.02
CA VAL A 104 -18.41 -13.41 8.01
C VAL A 104 -17.79 -14.24 9.12
N VAL A 105 -18.12 -13.91 10.37
CA VAL A 105 -17.63 -14.61 11.56
C VAL A 105 -18.76 -15.39 12.24
N ASP A 106 -18.67 -16.72 12.24
CA ASP A 106 -19.51 -17.68 13.00
C ASP A 106 -20.96 -17.23 13.31
N ARG A 107 -21.77 -17.01 12.27
CA ARG A 107 -23.15 -16.50 12.45
C ARG A 107 -24.03 -17.45 13.27
N ALA A 108 -23.83 -18.75 13.10
CA ALA A 108 -24.63 -19.77 13.75
C ALA A 108 -24.56 -19.66 15.28
N ARG A 109 -23.37 -19.48 15.83
CA ARG A 109 -23.18 -19.34 17.28
C ARG A 109 -23.86 -18.10 17.84
N TYR A 110 -23.73 -16.96 17.16
CA TYR A 110 -24.37 -15.72 17.59
C TYR A 110 -25.89 -15.75 17.44
N ARG A 111 -26.40 -16.48 16.44
CA ARG A 111 -27.84 -16.70 16.29
C ARG A 111 -28.41 -17.53 17.44
N ILE A 112 -27.72 -18.60 17.85
CA ILE A 112 -28.13 -19.41 19.00
C ILE A 112 -28.12 -18.56 20.29
N ALA A 113 -27.10 -17.73 20.49
CA ALA A 113 -27.03 -16.82 21.63
C ALA A 113 -28.19 -15.82 21.65
N LEU A 114 -28.59 -15.30 20.48
CA LEU A 114 -29.76 -14.44 20.35
C LEU A 114 -31.07 -15.16 20.71
N GLU A 115 -31.28 -16.37 20.21
CA GLU A 115 -32.47 -17.16 20.54
C GLU A 115 -32.52 -17.48 22.04
N GLN A 116 -31.38 -17.78 22.67
CA GLN A 116 -31.30 -17.99 24.11
C GLN A 116 -31.65 -16.72 24.91
N ALA A 117 -31.16 -15.55 24.48
CA ALA A 117 -31.50 -14.27 25.11
C ALA A 117 -33.01 -13.97 24.97
N LYS A 118 -33.59 -14.22 23.79
CA LYS A 118 -35.03 -14.04 23.53
C LYS A 118 -35.89 -14.98 24.39
N ALA A 119 -35.46 -16.22 24.57
CA ALA A 119 -36.13 -17.16 25.47
C ALA A 119 -36.11 -16.68 26.92
N SER A 120 -34.97 -16.16 27.40
CA SER A 120 -34.87 -15.59 28.75
C SER A 120 -35.74 -14.33 28.90
N LEU A 121 -35.79 -13.47 27.89
CA LEU A 121 -36.69 -12.31 27.87
C LEU A 121 -38.16 -12.76 28.01
N ALA A 122 -38.59 -13.76 27.24
CA ALA A 122 -39.95 -14.29 27.30
C ALA A 122 -40.28 -14.87 28.71
N GLU A 123 -39.33 -15.56 29.34
CA GLU A 123 -39.46 -16.04 30.72
C GLU A 123 -39.67 -14.89 31.71
N ARG A 124 -38.86 -13.82 31.62
CA ARG A 124 -39.00 -12.65 32.50
C ARG A 124 -40.30 -11.89 32.24
N GLN A 125 -40.73 -11.79 30.98
CA GLN A 125 -42.02 -11.19 30.63
C GLN A 125 -43.19 -11.98 31.25
N ALA A 126 -43.14 -13.31 31.18
CA ALA A 126 -44.15 -14.17 31.80
C ALA A 126 -44.19 -14.01 33.32
N SER A 127 -43.03 -13.92 33.97
CA SER A 127 -42.91 -13.69 35.42
C SER A 127 -43.53 -12.34 35.83
N VAL A 128 -43.22 -11.25 35.12
CA VAL A 128 -43.83 -9.92 35.37
C VAL A 128 -45.34 -9.97 35.15
N ALA A 129 -45.81 -10.63 34.09
CA ALA A 129 -47.23 -10.78 33.81
C ALA A 129 -47.95 -11.58 34.91
N GLN A 130 -47.32 -12.62 35.44
CA GLN A 130 -47.84 -13.39 36.57
C GLN A 130 -47.97 -12.52 37.83
N LEU A 131 -46.90 -11.82 38.23
CA LEU A 131 -46.93 -10.95 39.41
C LEU A 131 -47.99 -9.84 39.28
N ARG A 132 -48.17 -9.28 38.08
CA ARG A 132 -49.24 -8.30 37.81
C ARG A 132 -50.63 -8.91 37.97
N ARG A 133 -50.85 -10.15 37.51
CA ARG A 133 -52.13 -10.86 37.71
C ARG A 133 -52.40 -11.17 39.17
N GLU A 134 -51.38 -11.57 39.94
CA GLU A 134 -51.51 -11.82 41.38
C GLU A 134 -51.91 -10.54 42.12
N ILE A 135 -51.21 -9.43 41.87
CA ILE A 135 -51.56 -8.11 42.46
C ILE A 135 -52.96 -7.66 42.04
N GLY A 136 -53.36 -7.88 40.79
CA GLY A 136 -54.70 -7.54 40.29
C GLY A 136 -55.81 -8.37 40.96
N ARG A 137 -55.56 -9.67 41.17
CA ARG A 137 -56.47 -10.58 41.86
C ARG A 137 -56.67 -10.16 43.32
N ASP A 138 -55.59 -9.83 44.02
CA ASP A 138 -55.66 -9.41 45.43
C ASP A 138 -56.51 -8.15 45.61
N ARG A 139 -56.38 -7.18 44.69
CA ARG A 139 -57.22 -5.96 44.69
C ARG A 139 -58.71 -6.26 44.49
N SER A 140 -59.04 -7.29 43.70
CA SER A 140 -60.43 -7.67 43.43
C SER A 140 -61.12 -8.39 44.60
N LEU A 141 -60.34 -8.97 45.51
CA LEU A 141 -60.85 -9.76 46.66
C LEU A 141 -61.14 -8.92 47.92
N GLN A 142 -61.11 -7.58 47.82
CA GLN A 142 -61.46 -6.62 48.89
C GLN A 142 -60.71 -6.83 50.22
N ASP A 143 -59.62 -6.08 50.39
CA ASP A 143 -59.08 -5.57 51.67
C ASP A 143 -58.59 -6.55 52.76
N LEU A 144 -58.47 -7.85 52.48
CA LEU A 144 -57.89 -8.82 53.41
C LEU A 144 -56.34 -8.87 53.40
N VAL A 145 -55.68 -8.03 52.60
CA VAL A 145 -54.21 -8.04 52.46
C VAL A 145 -53.60 -6.95 53.34
N ALA A 146 -52.73 -7.33 54.27
CA ALA A 146 -51.98 -6.40 55.10
C ALA A 146 -51.16 -5.43 54.23
N ALA A 147 -51.05 -4.17 54.65
CA ALA A 147 -50.26 -3.16 53.93
C ALA A 147 -48.81 -3.61 53.70
N GLU A 148 -48.24 -4.37 54.65
CA GLU A 148 -46.91 -4.96 54.54
C GLU A 148 -46.79 -5.96 53.37
N ASP A 149 -47.77 -6.86 53.21
CA ASP A 149 -47.80 -7.82 52.09
C ASP A 149 -47.91 -7.11 50.74
N ALA A 150 -48.68 -6.02 50.68
CA ALA A 150 -48.81 -5.22 49.47
C ALA A 150 -47.48 -4.55 49.08
N GLU A 151 -46.75 -4.00 50.05
CA GLU A 151 -45.41 -3.42 49.82
C GLU A 151 -44.40 -4.49 49.39
N VAL A 152 -44.38 -5.66 50.03
CA VAL A 152 -43.51 -6.79 49.62
C VAL A 152 -43.79 -7.22 48.18
N ARG A 153 -45.06 -7.29 47.76
CA ARG A 153 -45.43 -7.64 46.38
C ARG A 153 -45.05 -6.55 45.38
N ARG A 154 -45.21 -5.26 45.73
CA ARG A 154 -44.75 -4.14 44.90
C ARG A 154 -43.25 -4.20 44.69
N ALA A 155 -42.48 -4.42 45.76
CA ALA A 155 -41.03 -4.59 45.68
C ALA A 155 -40.64 -5.77 44.78
N LYS A 156 -41.33 -6.92 44.89
CA LYS A 156 -41.14 -8.08 44.00
C LYS A 156 -41.43 -7.75 42.54
N LEU A 157 -42.51 -7.03 42.25
CA LEU A 157 -42.84 -6.60 40.89
C LEU A 157 -41.78 -5.65 40.34
N GLN A 158 -41.31 -4.69 41.14
CA GLN A 158 -40.25 -3.77 40.74
C GLN A 158 -38.94 -4.52 40.43
N ALA A 159 -38.55 -5.47 41.28
CA ALA A 159 -37.40 -6.32 41.04
C ALA A 159 -37.54 -7.16 39.75
N ALA A 160 -38.74 -7.71 39.50
CA ALA A 160 -39.02 -8.45 38.27
C ALA A 160 -39.00 -7.55 37.02
N GLN A 161 -39.47 -6.30 37.11
CA GLN A 161 -39.37 -5.33 36.03
C GLN A 161 -37.91 -4.94 35.74
N ALA A 162 -37.09 -4.77 36.77
CA ALA A 162 -35.66 -4.55 36.60
C ALA A 162 -34.99 -5.76 35.91
N ALA A 163 -35.31 -6.98 36.35
CA ALA A 163 -34.82 -8.21 35.70
C ALA A 163 -35.28 -8.33 34.23
N LEU A 164 -36.50 -7.91 33.93
CA LEU A 164 -37.02 -7.83 32.56
C LEU A 164 -36.22 -6.84 31.71
N ALA A 165 -35.92 -5.65 32.24
CA ALA A 165 -35.11 -4.65 31.53
C ALA A 165 -33.69 -5.18 31.25
N THR A 166 -33.07 -5.88 32.20
CA THR A 166 -31.78 -6.55 31.98
C THR A 166 -31.86 -7.62 30.90
N ALA A 167 -32.93 -8.42 30.87
CA ALA A 167 -33.12 -9.43 29.82
C ALA A 167 -33.32 -8.80 28.44
N GLN A 168 -34.01 -7.65 28.35
CA GLN A 168 -34.13 -6.89 27.10
C GLN A 168 -32.77 -6.40 26.62
N ALA A 169 -31.97 -5.80 27.50
CA ALA A 169 -30.61 -5.35 27.16
C ALA A 169 -29.72 -6.51 26.68
N ALA A 170 -29.90 -7.72 27.24
CA ALA A 170 -29.18 -8.91 26.78
C ALA A 170 -29.59 -9.34 25.36
N VAL A 171 -30.87 -9.21 24.99
CA VAL A 171 -31.33 -9.42 23.61
C VAL A 171 -30.71 -8.39 22.69
N ASP A 172 -30.77 -7.11 23.03
CA ASP A 172 -30.23 -6.03 22.21
C ASP A 172 -28.72 -6.21 21.95
N LEU A 173 -27.97 -6.63 22.98
CA LEU A 173 -26.55 -6.95 22.85
C LEU A 173 -26.31 -8.16 21.93
N ALA A 174 -27.12 -9.22 22.05
CA ALA A 174 -27.01 -10.39 21.19
C ALA A 174 -27.36 -10.07 19.72
N GLU A 175 -28.34 -9.20 19.47
CA GLU A 175 -28.67 -8.71 18.13
C GLU A 175 -27.54 -7.88 17.53
N LEU A 176 -26.95 -6.98 18.33
CA LEU A 176 -25.79 -6.21 17.91
C LEU A 176 -24.63 -7.14 17.54
N ASN A 177 -24.28 -8.09 18.42
CA ASN A 177 -23.21 -9.04 18.16
C ASN A 177 -23.47 -9.87 16.90
N LEU A 178 -24.71 -10.32 16.67
CA LEU A 178 -25.09 -11.03 15.45
C LEU A 178 -24.92 -10.13 14.21
N GLY A 179 -25.32 -8.86 14.27
CA GLY A 179 -25.09 -7.91 13.18
C GLY A 179 -23.59 -7.63 12.94
N ARG A 180 -22.78 -7.66 14.00
CA ARG A 180 -21.33 -7.47 13.95
C ARG A 180 -20.53 -8.68 13.49
N THR A 181 -21.19 -9.82 13.25
CA THR A 181 -20.57 -10.96 12.56
C THR A 181 -20.22 -10.65 11.11
N GLU A 182 -20.91 -9.71 10.50
CA GLU A 182 -20.67 -9.26 9.13
C GLU A 182 -19.69 -8.09 9.13
N VAL A 183 -18.44 -8.35 8.74
CA VAL A 183 -17.43 -7.29 8.66
C VAL A 183 -17.55 -6.63 7.29
N ARG A 184 -17.82 -5.32 7.29
CA ARG A 184 -18.05 -4.52 6.09
C ARG A 184 -16.98 -3.44 5.89
N ALA A 185 -16.77 -3.02 4.65
CA ALA A 185 -15.83 -1.96 4.33
C ALA A 185 -16.30 -0.59 4.87
N PRO A 186 -15.46 0.17 5.60
CA PRO A 186 -15.84 1.48 6.15
C PRO A 186 -15.78 2.61 5.11
N ALA A 187 -15.01 2.43 4.04
CA ALA A 187 -14.77 3.40 2.97
C ALA A 187 -14.58 2.67 1.63
N ASP A 188 -14.57 3.44 0.54
CA ASP A 188 -14.25 2.94 -0.80
C ASP A 188 -12.74 2.72 -0.93
N GLY A 189 -12.31 1.59 -1.49
CA GLY A 189 -10.89 1.32 -1.59
C GLY A 189 -10.54 -0.05 -2.16
N ARG A 190 -9.28 -0.46 -1.99
CA ARG A 190 -8.81 -1.80 -2.39
C ARG A 190 -8.45 -2.61 -1.17
N VAL A 191 -8.98 -3.83 -1.11
CA VAL A 191 -8.74 -4.75 0.01
C VAL A 191 -7.51 -5.61 -0.26
N ASN A 192 -6.65 -5.75 0.75
CA ASN A 192 -5.60 -6.76 0.79
C ASN A 192 -6.02 -7.87 1.76
N ALA A 193 -6.38 -9.03 1.21
CA ALA A 193 -6.95 -10.17 1.95
C ALA A 193 -5.99 -11.38 2.04
N ARG A 194 -4.68 -11.20 1.81
CA ARG A 194 -3.73 -12.33 1.75
C ARG A 194 -3.65 -13.19 3.02
N THR A 195 -3.98 -12.62 4.16
CA THR A 195 -3.83 -13.24 5.49
C THR A 195 -5.07 -13.95 6.00
N LEU A 196 -6.25 -13.71 5.42
CA LEU A 196 -7.52 -14.21 5.94
C LEU A 196 -8.05 -15.36 5.07
N ARG A 197 -8.32 -16.51 5.69
CA ARG A 197 -8.90 -17.69 5.04
C ARG A 197 -10.12 -18.18 5.79
N VAL A 198 -11.00 -18.88 5.06
CA VAL A 198 -12.11 -19.61 5.66
C VAL A 198 -11.56 -20.65 6.64
N GLY A 199 -12.13 -20.70 7.84
CA GLY A 199 -11.68 -21.55 8.94
C GLY A 199 -10.65 -20.91 9.88
N ASP A 200 -10.10 -19.74 9.54
CA ASP A 200 -9.23 -19.01 10.47
C ASP A 200 -10.01 -18.53 11.70
N TYR A 201 -9.35 -18.49 12.86
CA TYR A 201 -9.93 -17.93 14.07
C TYR A 201 -9.51 -16.47 14.23
N VAL A 202 -10.48 -15.57 14.22
CA VAL A 202 -10.26 -14.13 14.39
C VAL A 202 -10.64 -13.67 15.79
N VAL A 203 -9.90 -12.69 16.30
CA VAL A 203 -10.08 -12.12 17.63
C VAL A 203 -10.56 -10.69 17.50
N ALA A 204 -11.55 -10.32 18.30
CA ALA A 204 -12.11 -8.97 18.33
C ALA A 204 -11.01 -7.93 18.59
N GLY A 205 -11.04 -6.85 17.80
CA GLY A 205 -10.07 -5.76 17.90
C GLY A 205 -8.67 -6.07 17.33
N LYS A 206 -8.41 -7.30 16.85
CA LYS A 206 -7.17 -7.61 16.13
C LYS A 206 -7.37 -7.41 14.63
N PRO A 207 -6.55 -6.58 13.97
CA PRO A 207 -6.66 -6.37 12.54
C PRO A 207 -6.27 -7.64 11.77
N VAL A 208 -7.10 -8.03 10.81
CA VAL A 208 -6.90 -9.24 9.99
C VAL A 208 -6.85 -8.94 8.50
N LEU A 209 -7.26 -7.73 8.12
CA LEU A 209 -7.39 -7.29 6.74
C LEU A 209 -7.01 -5.81 6.64
N ALA A 210 -6.46 -5.39 5.50
CA ALA A 210 -6.10 -4.00 5.25
C ALA A 210 -6.89 -3.44 4.07
N LEU A 211 -7.47 -2.26 4.23
CA LEU A 211 -8.15 -1.51 3.18
C LEU A 211 -7.28 -0.29 2.81
N LEU A 212 -6.92 -0.20 1.54
CA LEU A 212 -6.24 0.95 0.96
C LEU A 212 -7.29 1.95 0.50
N ASP A 213 -7.39 3.10 1.15
CA ASP A 213 -8.31 4.16 0.73
C ASP A 213 -7.79 4.80 -0.56
N THR A 214 -8.66 4.83 -1.59
CA THR A 214 -8.34 5.43 -2.89
C THR A 214 -8.80 6.89 -3.01
N GLY A 215 -9.62 7.37 -2.07
CA GLY A 215 -10.19 8.72 -2.07
C GLY A 215 -9.31 9.77 -1.39
N SER A 216 -8.35 9.37 -0.57
CA SER A 216 -7.53 10.29 0.24
C SER A 216 -6.09 10.49 -0.25
N ALA A 217 -5.74 10.00 -1.45
CA ALA A 217 -4.39 10.06 -2.00
C ALA A 217 -3.87 11.52 -2.05
N SER A 218 -3.20 11.94 -0.99
CA SER A 218 -2.53 13.23 -0.90
C SER A 218 -1.11 13.04 -1.40
N THR A 219 -0.86 13.48 -2.63
CA THR A 219 0.50 13.56 -3.15
C THR A 219 1.19 14.74 -2.46
N SER A 220 1.94 14.49 -1.40
CA SER A 220 2.90 15.47 -0.89
C SER A 220 4.12 15.45 -1.80
N ALA A 221 4.26 16.48 -2.64
CA ALA A 221 5.41 16.73 -3.49
C ALA A 221 6.62 17.28 -2.70
#